data_AF-A0A6V7IEU9-F1
#
_entry.id   AF-A0A6V7IEU9-F1
#
_cell.length_a   1.000
_cell.length_b   1.000
_cell.length_c   1.000
_cell.angle_alpha   90.00
_cell.angle_beta   90.00
_cell.angle_gamma   90.00
#
_symmetry.space_group_name_H-M   'P 1'
#
loop_
_entity.id
_entity.type
_entity.pdbx_description
1 polymer ?
#
loop_
_entity_poly.entity_id
_entity_poly.type
_entity_poly.pdbx_seq_one_letter_code
_entity_poly.pdbx_strand_id
1 'polypeptide(L)' 'HPGITGLKNLGNSCYMNSIIQCLSNTSYLAKYFIDNGYQDDLNTNSDNETRGQIAEEFAQVIKALWRGQYKSIAPRDLK' A
#
# COMPACT_ATOMS: atom_id res chain seq x y z
N HIS A 1 11.18 -3.50 -12.78
CA HIS A 1 10.89 -2.07 -12.99
C HIS A 1 9.98 -1.58 -11.86
N PRO A 2 10.22 -0.39 -11.27
CA PRO A 2 9.33 0.22 -10.29
C PRO A 2 7.88 0.30 -10.79
N GLY A 3 6.91 0.05 -9.92
CA GLY A 3 5.48 0.12 -10.27
C GLY A 3 4.96 -1.06 -11.10
N ILE A 4 5.82 -1.96 -11.58
CA ILE A 4 5.45 -3.15 -12.36
C ILE A 4 5.64 -4.42 -11.52
N THR A 5 4.97 -4.45 -10.36
CA THR A 5 4.98 -5.57 -9.41
C THR A 5 3.56 -6.09 -9.22
N GLY A 6 3.32 -7.39 -9.37
CA GLY A 6 2.00 -8.00 -9.17
C GLY A 6 1.62 -8.20 -7.70
N LEU A 7 0.32 -8.39 -7.45
CA LEU A 7 -0.19 -8.79 -6.12
C LEU A 7 -0.75 -10.21 -6.20
N LYS A 8 -0.32 -11.08 -5.28
CA LYS A 8 -0.82 -12.45 -5.18
C LYS A 8 -2.26 -12.43 -4.64
N ASN A 9 -3.16 -13.21 -5.23
CA ASN A 9 -4.49 -13.42 -4.69
C ASN A 9 -4.39 -14.38 -3.49
N LEU A 10 -4.93 -13.98 -2.34
CA LEU A 10 -4.88 -14.73 -1.09
C LEU A 10 -6.24 -15.37 -0.75
N GLY A 11 -7.03 -15.71 -1.78
CA GLY A 11 -8.41 -16.20 -1.67
C GLY A 11 -9.39 -15.04 -1.63
N ASN A 12 -10.21 -14.91 -2.70
CA ASN A 12 -11.18 -13.84 -2.90
C ASN A 12 -10.65 -12.41 -2.73
N SER A 13 -9.34 -12.17 -2.83
CA SER A 13 -8.74 -10.82 -2.62
C SER A 13 -8.44 -10.08 -3.93
N CYS A 14 -8.95 -10.54 -5.06
CA CYS A 14 -8.73 -9.87 -6.35
C CYS A 14 -9.32 -8.45 -6.40
N TYR A 15 -10.43 -8.20 -5.70
CA TYR A 15 -11.02 -6.86 -5.56
C TYR A 15 -10.04 -5.89 -4.90
N MET A 16 -9.37 -6.34 -3.83
CA MET A 16 -8.39 -5.54 -3.10
C MET A 16 -7.15 -5.33 -3.97
N ASN A 17 -6.69 -6.38 -4.66
CA ASN A 17 -5.56 -6.28 -5.57
C ASN A 17 -5.81 -5.26 -6.69
N SER A 18 -7.01 -5.23 -7.29
CA SER A 18 -7.32 -4.25 -8.34
C SER A 18 -7.33 -2.82 -7.80
N ILE A 19 -7.89 -2.60 -6.60
CA ILE A 19 -7.93 -1.28 -5.97
C ILE A 19 -6.51 -0.79 -5.65
N ILE A 20 -5.68 -1.64 -5.00
CA ILE A 20 -4.30 -1.28 -4.64
C ILE A 20 -3.49 -0.96 -5.90
N GLN A 21 -3.64 -1.72 -6.98
CA GLN A 21 -2.93 -1.43 -8.24
C GLN A 21 -3.36 -0.10 -8.84
N CYS A 22 -4.65 0.25 -8.83
CA CYS A 22 -5.13 1.56 -9.29
C CYS A 22 -4.57 2.71 -8.43
N LEU A 23 -4.61 2.57 -7.11
CA LEU A 23 -4.08 3.58 -6.19
C LEU A 23 -2.56 3.73 -6.32
N SER A 24 -1.83 2.61 -6.44
CA SER A 24 -0.38 2.59 -6.65
C SER A 24 0.04 3.27 -7.95
N ASN A 25 -0.82 3.31 -8.96
CA ASN A 25 -0.56 3.99 -10.23
C ASN A 25 -1.09 5.43 -10.26
N THR A 26 -1.62 5.94 -9.13
CA THR A 26 -1.93 7.36 -8.98
C THR A 26 -0.66 8.09 -8.51
N SER A 27 0.04 8.75 -9.44
CA SER A 27 1.42 9.24 -9.24
C SER A 27 1.64 10.05 -7.96
N TYR A 28 0.76 11.00 -7.65
CA TYR A 28 0.88 11.83 -6.45
C TYR A 28 0.72 11.01 -5.16
N LEU A 29 -0.27 10.12 -5.12
CA LEU A 29 -0.52 9.25 -3.98
C LEU A 29 0.64 8.28 -3.75
N ALA A 30 1.13 7.66 -4.83
CA ALA A 30 2.26 6.75 -4.76
C ALA A 30 3.50 7.47 -4.21
N LYS A 31 3.83 8.66 -4.74
CA LYS A 31 4.97 9.47 -4.28
C LYS A 31 4.83 9.85 -2.81
N TYR A 32 3.65 10.28 -2.39
CA TYR A 32 3.36 10.64 -1.00
C TYR A 32 3.69 9.50 -0.01
N PHE A 33 3.32 8.25 -0.34
CA PHE A 33 3.66 7.10 0.49
C PHE A 33 5.12 6.66 0.37
N ILE A 34 5.71 6.71 -0.83
CA ILE A 34 7.12 6.33 -1.06
C ILE A 34 8.07 7.26 -0.30
N ASP A 35 7.80 8.56 -0.33
CA ASP A 35 8.63 9.60 0.29
C ASP A 35 8.36 9.76 1.80
N ASN A 36 7.49 8.92 2.38
CA ASN A 36 7.03 9.00 3.78
C ASN A 36 6.26 10.27 4.16
N GLY A 37 5.70 11.01 3.19
CA GLY A 37 4.92 12.22 3.47
C GLY A 37 3.67 11.97 4.32
N TYR A 38 3.16 10.74 4.34
CA TYR A 38 2.03 10.34 5.17
C TYR A 38 2.28 10.32 6.67
N GLN A 39 3.54 10.31 7.11
CA GLN A 39 3.87 10.19 8.53
C GLN A 39 3.46 11.43 9.33
N ASP A 40 3.57 12.61 8.73
CA ASP A 40 3.21 13.88 9.37
C ASP A 40 1.69 14.06 9.50
N ASP A 41 0.92 13.39 8.64
CA ASP A 41 -0.55 13.43 8.60
C ASP A 41 -1.20 12.27 9.37
N LEU A 42 -0.39 11.38 9.98
CA LEU A 42 -0.87 10.15 10.60
C LEU A 42 -1.63 10.44 11.91
N ASN A 43 -2.94 10.21 11.91
CA ASN A 43 -3.74 10.31 13.13
C ASN A 43 -3.71 9.02 13.95
N THR A 44 -2.89 9.00 15.00
CA THR A 44 -2.71 7.87 15.94
C THR A 44 -3.57 7.97 17.20
N ASN A 45 -4.52 8.91 17.25
CA ASN A 45 -5.41 9.05 18.40
C ASN A 45 -6.14 7.72 18.69
N SER A 46 -6.20 7.35 19.98
CA SER A 46 -6.88 6.16 20.48
C SER A 46 -8.36 6.08 20.10
N ASP A 47 -9.00 7.22 19.81
CA ASP A 47 -10.40 7.35 19.42
C ASP A 47 -10.64 7.06 17.93
N ASN A 48 -9.58 7.01 17.10
CA ASN A 48 -9.67 6.59 15.71
C ASN A 48 -9.66 5.05 15.66
N GLU A 49 -10.64 4.46 14.97
CA GLU A 49 -10.82 3.00 14.87
C GLU A 49 -9.56 2.28 14.35
N THR A 50 -8.86 2.87 13.38
CA THR A 50 -7.69 2.24 12.74
C THR A 50 -6.37 2.64 13.38
N ARG A 51 -6.35 3.75 14.14
CA ARG A 51 -5.13 4.33 14.75
C ARG A 51 -3.95 4.48 13.78
N GLY A 52 -4.24 4.76 12.50
CA GLY A 52 -3.24 4.91 11.44
C GLY A 52 -2.70 3.59 10.86
N GLN A 53 -3.10 2.42 11.38
CA GLN A 53 -2.59 1.12 10.94
C GLN A 53 -2.83 0.86 9.43
N ILE A 54 -4.00 1.22 8.92
CA ILE A 54 -4.30 1.04 7.49
C ILE A 54 -3.37 1.88 6.61
N ALA A 55 -3.05 3.11 7.02
CA ALA A 55 -2.14 3.97 6.27
C ALA A 55 -0.71 3.42 6.28
N GLU A 56 -0.25 2.89 7.43
CA GLU A 56 1.05 2.24 7.55
C GLU A 56 1.14 0.98 6.67
N GLU A 57 0.18 0.06 6.77
CA GLU A 57 0.20 -1.17 5.96
C GLU A 57 0.08 -0.89 4.46
N PHE A 58 -0.75 0.09 4.09
CA PHE A 58 -0.83 0.55 2.71
C PHE A 58 0.51 1.14 2.24
N ALA A 59 1.19 1.94 3.05
CA ALA A 59 2.50 2.50 2.73
C ALA A 59 3.53 1.39 2.47
N GLN A 60 3.54 0.33 3.26
CA GLN A 60 4.45 -0.81 3.06
C GLN A 60 4.19 -1.52 1.73
N VAL A 61 2.92 -1.72 1.37
CA VAL A 61 2.55 -2.32 0.08
C VAL A 61 2.99 -1.42 -1.07
N ILE A 62 2.70 -0.11 -1.05
CA ILE A 62 3.13 0.81 -2.10
C ILE A 62 4.66 0.83 -2.23
N LYS A 63 5.40 0.96 -1.13
CA LYS A 63 6.86 0.92 -1.15
C LYS A 63 7.37 -0.39 -1.77
N ALA A 64 6.78 -1.53 -1.41
CA ALA A 64 7.18 -2.82 -1.96
C ALA A 64 6.91 -2.94 -3.48
N LEU A 65 5.77 -2.41 -3.97
CA LEU A 65 5.44 -2.38 -5.40
C LEU A 65 6.45 -1.54 -6.20
N TRP A 66 6.93 -0.44 -5.61
CA TRP A 66 7.82 0.53 -6.26
C TRP A 66 9.32 0.27 -6.07
N ARG A 67 9.73 -0.64 -5.17
CA ARG A 67 11.14 -1.10 -5.06
C ARG A 67 11.65 -1.78 -6.33
N GLY A 68 10.77 -2.33 -7.16
CA GLY A 68 11.13 -2.98 -8.43
C GLY A 68 11.95 -4.29 -8.28
N GLN A 69 12.05 -4.82 -7.06
CA GLN A 69 12.83 -6.01 -6.71
C GLN A 69 12.10 -7.33 -6.96
N TYR A 70 10.77 -7.31 -7.02
CA TYR A 70 9.95 -8.52 -7.07
C TYR A 70 9.02 -8.51 -8.27
N LYS A 71 8.74 -9.70 -8.84
CA LYS A 71 7.67 -9.85 -9.85
C LYS A 71 6.28 -9.81 -9.23
N SER A 72 6.13 -10.30 -8.00
CA SER A 72 4.88 -10.22 -7.24
C SER A 72 5.10 -10.32 -5.73
N ILE A 73 4.22 -9.70 -4.95
CA ILE A 73 4.20 -9.74 -3.47
C ILE A 73 2.83 -10.19 -2.95
N ALA A 74 2.77 -10.64 -1.70
CA ALA A 74 1.52 -10.99 -1.02
C ALA A 74 1.22 -9.94 0.07
N PRO A 75 0.18 -9.10 -0.06
CA PRO A 75 -0.17 -8.10 0.95
C PRO A 75 -0.95 -8.76 2.08
N ARG A 76 -0.28 -9.52 2.95
CA ARG A 76 -0.94 -10.33 3.99
C ARG A 76 -1.51 -9.46 5.11
N ASP A 77 -0.76 -8.46 5.53
CA ASP A 77 -1.08 -7.65 6.71
C ASP A 77 -2.11 -6.56 6.41
N LEU A 78 -2.34 -6.25 5.13
CA LEU A 78 -3.39 -5.33 4.67
C LEU A 78 -4.74 -6.03 4.40
N LYS A 79 -4.79 -7.38 4.41
CA LYS A 79 -6.00 -8.15 4.10
C LYS A 79 -6.93 -8.28 5.32
#